data_AF-A0A410DWZ4-F1
#
_entry.id   AF-A0A410DWZ4-F1
#
_cell.length_a   1.000
_cell.length_b   1.000
_cell.length_c   1.000
_cell.angle_alpha   90.00
_cell.angle_beta   90.00
_cell.angle_gamma   90.00
#
_symmetry.space_group_name_H-M   'P 1'
#
loop_
_entity.id
_entity.type
_entity.pdbx_description
1 polymer ?
#
loop_
_entity_poly.entity_id
_entity_poly.type
_entity_poly.pdbx_seq_one_letter_code
_entity_poly.pdbx_strand_id
1 'polypeptide(L)'
;MGFERRFENIIFITKWHIFITTKAAGTFAFILAASMFSNVSLKASAQTYPQSTYEAESASLHNVSIDTNHAGYSGTGFIDGFAEVGDYVDFNVSVGTTQDYTLRLKYSNYTGATNVREVYVDGKFVSNAYCSDTGSWDSWKTTDVGTNLTAGTHTVRVALNNSKDGAINLDNLVVTQKNVFVRSLYMSNWKDTMAIWQASKLSDNDTTSAKGPRLSELRYSGNWNVNQIQDYTGFFRDETNNAKYDQTHNFDSEGYYDENGVLHNNFLKYNGSNLPNMEISKDYVAVPNQNFIVSRYTLKNTGTSSITYSILDMLHPNNTTSNNVAANYDSSRNALIVNMSASGQPYMALGAFTAPTYYQAANDGDSNTSSSTCSSWYTFDGSGSLKNNANVSAQNVSVAFDQKVTVPAGSSQNVYFYVALGSSLSNVQSICDTARAQSGDSWFNNTASSYSSWFNGKTVPSFNDADLTSVYKRNLVMIKNAIRPGSTTADGAMQLLLIHLTIAIRYGQETQQ
;
A
#
# COMPACT_ATOMS: atom_id res chain seq x y z
N MET A 1 1.14 -56.49 -47.77
CA MET A 1 2.12 -56.39 -46.67
C MET A 1 1.63 -55.22 -45.83
N GLY A 2 1.10 -55.38 -44.62
CA GLY A 2 1.63 -56.12 -43.47
C GLY A 2 2.43 -55.11 -42.63
N PHE A 3 2.10 -54.80 -41.37
CA PHE A 3 1.51 -55.65 -40.31
C PHE A 3 0.51 -54.89 -39.40
N GLU A 4 -0.29 -55.60 -38.60
CA GLU A 4 -1.29 -55.01 -37.67
C GLU A 4 -0.77 -54.72 -36.24
N ARG A 5 -1.41 -53.74 -35.58
CA ARG A 5 -1.75 -53.61 -34.13
C ARG A 5 -2.50 -52.26 -33.99
N ARG A 6 -3.74 -52.08 -33.48
CA ARG A 6 -4.54 -52.75 -32.43
C ARG A 6 -3.83 -52.74 -31.07
N PHE A 7 -4.33 -52.18 -29.97
CA PHE A 7 -5.68 -51.68 -29.57
C PHE A 7 -5.51 -50.45 -28.60
N GLU A 8 -6.50 -49.78 -27.96
CA GLU A 8 -7.95 -50.04 -27.74
C GLU A 8 -8.84 -48.76 -27.57
N ASN A 9 -9.71 -48.71 -26.54
CA ASN A 9 -10.81 -47.79 -26.18
C ASN A 9 -10.35 -46.52 -25.40
N ILE A 10 -11.02 -45.34 -25.38
CA ILE A 10 -12.46 -44.90 -25.38
C ILE A 10 -13.15 -44.94 -24.00
N ILE A 11 -13.70 -43.78 -23.57
CA ILE A 11 -14.98 -43.64 -22.83
C ILE A 11 -15.49 -42.18 -22.94
N PHE A 12 -16.83 -42.00 -22.99
CA PHE A 12 -17.53 -40.71 -23.04
C PHE A 12 -17.98 -40.24 -21.64
N ILE A 13 -18.19 -38.93 -21.46
CA ILE A 13 -19.14 -38.38 -20.47
C ILE A 13 -20.09 -37.41 -21.19
N THR A 14 -21.39 -37.52 -20.92
CA THR A 14 -22.47 -36.83 -21.64
C THR A 14 -22.99 -35.59 -20.93
N LYS A 15 -23.51 -34.62 -21.70
CA LYS A 15 -24.30 -33.50 -21.17
C LYS A 15 -25.62 -34.01 -20.59
N TRP A 16 -26.03 -33.44 -19.45
CA TRP A 16 -27.40 -33.49 -18.95
C TRP A 16 -27.99 -32.08 -18.87
N HIS A 17 -29.23 -31.93 -19.33
CA HIS A 17 -30.07 -30.76 -19.03
C HIS A 17 -31.15 -31.21 -18.02
N ILE A 18 -31.45 -30.38 -17.04
CA ILE A 18 -32.54 -30.64 -16.08
C ILE A 18 -33.60 -29.54 -16.25
N PHE A 19 -34.80 -29.96 -16.64
CA PHE A 19 -36.02 -29.14 -16.51
C PHE A 19 -36.59 -29.33 -15.10
N ILE A 20 -37.14 -28.26 -14.52
CA ILE A 20 -37.89 -28.32 -13.25
C ILE A 20 -39.29 -27.77 -13.49
N THR A 21 -40.30 -28.58 -13.21
CA THR A 21 -41.73 -28.19 -13.16
C THR A 21 -42.20 -28.08 -11.70
N THR A 22 -43.42 -27.58 -11.49
CA THR A 22 -43.78 -26.82 -10.27
C THR A 22 -44.44 -27.60 -9.14
N LYS A 23 -44.39 -27.00 -7.93
CA LYS A 23 -45.21 -27.23 -6.72
C LYS A 23 -44.99 -28.50 -5.88
N ALA A 24 -44.26 -28.32 -4.78
CA ALA A 24 -44.62 -28.80 -3.44
C ALA A 24 -44.09 -27.78 -2.39
N ALA A 25 -44.54 -27.85 -1.14
CA ALA A 25 -44.24 -26.84 -0.12
C ALA A 25 -43.35 -27.38 1.03
N GLY A 26 -42.58 -26.48 1.65
CA GLY A 26 -42.21 -26.60 3.06
C GLY A 26 -40.99 -27.45 3.44
N THR A 27 -39.78 -27.00 3.09
CA THR A 27 -38.57 -27.33 3.90
C THR A 27 -37.56 -26.18 3.82
N PHE A 28 -37.07 -25.69 4.95
CA PHE A 28 -35.96 -24.74 5.01
C PHE A 28 -34.64 -25.51 4.78
N ALA A 29 -34.25 -25.64 3.51
CA ALA A 29 -32.95 -26.21 3.15
C ALA A 29 -31.84 -25.18 3.42
N PHE A 30 -31.21 -25.26 4.60
CA PHE A 30 -29.89 -24.65 4.81
C PHE A 30 -28.89 -25.34 3.87
N ILE A 31 -28.64 -24.73 2.71
CA ILE A 31 -27.52 -25.13 1.85
C ILE A 31 -26.25 -24.69 2.58
N LEU A 32 -25.70 -25.58 3.39
CA LEU A 32 -24.35 -25.46 3.93
C LEU A 32 -23.37 -25.62 2.77
N ALA A 33 -23.15 -24.53 2.04
CA ALA A 33 -22.14 -24.43 1.02
C ALA A 33 -20.76 -24.48 1.69
N ALA A 34 -20.28 -25.69 1.94
CA ALA A 34 -18.91 -25.97 2.33
C ALA A 34 -17.99 -25.59 1.16
N SER A 35 -17.74 -24.30 1.03
CA SER A 35 -16.77 -23.73 0.11
C SER A 35 -15.41 -24.38 0.44
N MET A 36 -14.86 -25.11 -0.53
CA MET A 36 -13.48 -25.55 -0.43
C MET A 36 -12.62 -24.30 -0.54
N PHE A 37 -12.26 -23.73 0.61
CA PHE A 37 -11.24 -22.69 0.71
C PHE A 37 -9.92 -23.31 0.25
N SER A 38 -9.62 -23.17 -1.04
CA SER A 38 -8.25 -23.19 -1.51
C SER A 38 -7.49 -22.18 -0.68
N ASN A 39 -6.46 -22.61 0.04
CA ASN A 39 -5.58 -21.74 0.81
C ASN A 39 -4.77 -20.87 -0.16
N VAL A 40 -5.41 -19.85 -0.72
CA VAL A 40 -4.74 -18.71 -1.34
C VAL A 40 -3.93 -18.10 -0.21
N SER A 41 -2.60 -18.22 -0.31
CA SER A 41 -1.70 -17.50 0.58
C SER A 41 -1.81 -16.03 0.23
N LEU A 42 -2.80 -15.36 0.83
CA LEU A 42 -2.92 -13.91 0.79
C LEU A 42 -1.59 -13.35 1.28
N LYS A 43 -0.86 -12.66 0.41
CA LYS A 43 0.37 -11.98 0.79
C LYS A 43 -0.01 -10.87 1.77
N ALA A 44 0.05 -11.15 3.05
CA ALA A 44 0.04 -10.12 4.09
C ALA A 44 1.29 -9.27 3.85
N SER A 45 1.09 -8.10 3.23
CA SER A 45 2.21 -7.22 2.93
C SER A 45 2.62 -6.56 4.23
N ALA A 46 3.91 -6.64 4.56
CA ALA A 46 4.60 -5.94 5.62
C ALA A 46 6.05 -6.00 5.19
N GLN A 47 6.42 -5.07 4.30
CA GLN A 47 7.65 -5.15 3.52
C GLN A 47 8.34 -3.80 3.45
N THR A 48 9.63 -3.81 3.76
CA THR A 48 10.61 -2.78 3.43
C THR A 48 11.41 -3.19 2.20
N TYR A 49 12.15 -2.26 1.62
CA TYR A 49 13.07 -2.50 0.51
C TYR A 49 14.49 -2.29 1.03
N PRO A 50 15.26 -3.36 1.31
CA PRO A 50 16.65 -3.25 1.72
C PRO A 50 17.48 -2.47 0.69
N GLN A 51 18.34 -1.59 1.19
CA GLN A 51 19.21 -0.75 0.38
C GLN A 51 20.65 -0.98 0.80
N SER A 52 21.53 -1.13 -0.18
CA SER A 52 22.96 -1.31 0.01
C SER A 52 23.70 -0.14 -0.64
N THR A 53 24.30 0.72 0.18
CA THR A 53 25.17 1.79 -0.29
C THR A 53 26.57 1.25 -0.53
N TYR A 54 27.14 1.59 -1.68
CA TYR A 54 28.52 1.35 -2.05
C TYR A 54 29.17 2.72 -2.29
N GLU A 55 29.98 3.16 -1.33
CA GLU A 55 30.70 4.44 -1.39
C GLU A 55 31.75 4.37 -2.52
N ALA A 56 31.80 5.39 -3.39
CA ALA A 56 32.52 5.30 -4.67
C ALA A 56 34.04 5.36 -4.50
N GLU A 57 34.55 6.01 -3.47
CA GLU A 57 35.96 6.00 -3.07
C GLU A 57 36.44 4.65 -2.54
N SER A 58 35.51 3.72 -2.25
CA SER A 58 35.80 2.32 -1.92
C SER A 58 35.67 1.35 -3.11
N ALA A 59 35.33 1.84 -4.30
CA ALA A 59 35.18 1.04 -5.52
C ALA A 59 36.51 0.88 -6.29
N SER A 60 36.51 0.10 -7.39
CA SER A 60 37.70 -0.02 -8.24
C SER A 60 37.74 1.14 -9.25
N LEU A 61 38.81 1.95 -9.18
CA LEU A 61 38.93 3.22 -9.90
C LEU A 61 39.83 3.10 -11.12
N HIS A 62 39.48 3.80 -12.21
CA HIS A 62 40.30 3.92 -13.40
C HIS A 62 40.32 5.37 -13.90
N ASN A 63 41.51 5.95 -14.01
CA ASN A 63 41.82 7.35 -14.35
C ASN A 63 41.24 8.45 -13.43
N VAL A 64 40.31 8.12 -12.55
CA VAL A 64 39.69 9.04 -11.58
C VAL A 64 40.41 9.06 -10.23
N SER A 65 40.18 10.11 -9.43
CA SER A 65 40.82 10.34 -8.12
C SER A 65 39.79 10.49 -6.99
N ILE A 66 40.24 10.41 -5.73
CA ILE A 66 39.41 10.65 -4.54
C ILE A 66 39.72 12.06 -4.00
N ASP A 67 38.69 12.86 -3.72
CA ASP A 67 38.82 14.14 -3.01
C ASP A 67 37.76 14.24 -1.89
N THR A 68 37.89 15.28 -1.06
CA THR A 68 37.07 15.65 0.12
C THR A 68 36.76 17.15 0.15
N ASN A 69 37.22 17.91 -0.85
CA ASN A 69 37.21 19.38 -0.90
C ASN A 69 35.82 20.05 -0.96
N HIS A 70 34.75 19.29 -1.24
CA HIS A 70 33.36 19.75 -1.28
C HIS A 70 32.51 19.12 -0.19
N ALA A 71 31.53 19.85 0.35
CA ALA A 71 30.67 19.36 1.43
C ALA A 71 29.52 18.46 0.92
N GLY A 72 29.06 17.52 1.74
CA GLY A 72 27.77 16.83 1.54
C GLY A 72 27.79 15.41 0.94
N TYR A 73 28.98 14.84 0.72
CA TYR A 73 29.22 13.44 0.34
C TYR A 73 28.99 12.46 1.52
N SER A 74 29.07 11.14 1.31
CA SER A 74 29.03 10.09 2.34
C SER A 74 30.41 9.43 2.55
N GLY A 75 30.52 8.25 3.16
CA GLY A 75 31.79 7.57 3.35
C GLY A 75 32.92 8.41 3.98
N THR A 76 34.02 8.50 3.25
CA THR A 76 35.29 9.15 3.60
C THR A 76 35.83 10.09 2.51
N GLY A 77 35.21 10.09 1.32
CA GLY A 77 35.55 10.94 0.19
C GLY A 77 34.54 10.75 -0.95
N PHE A 78 34.78 11.40 -2.08
CA PHE A 78 34.05 11.18 -3.33
C PHE A 78 35.02 11.09 -4.50
N ILE A 79 34.54 10.59 -5.63
CA ILE A 79 35.31 10.52 -6.88
C ILE A 79 35.25 11.86 -7.61
N ASP A 80 36.43 12.42 -7.88
CA ASP A 80 36.71 13.61 -8.69
C ASP A 80 37.61 13.23 -9.89
N GLY A 81 37.84 14.17 -10.81
CA GLY A 81 38.63 13.96 -12.02
C GLY A 81 37.91 13.16 -13.12
N PHE A 82 36.67 12.72 -12.87
CA PHE A 82 35.86 11.91 -13.77
C PHE A 82 35.33 12.76 -14.95
N ALA A 83 36.20 13.02 -15.93
CA ALA A 83 36.02 14.06 -16.95
C ALA A 83 36.59 13.69 -18.34
N GLU A 84 37.36 12.60 -18.49
CA GLU A 84 37.92 12.15 -19.77
C GLU A 84 37.31 10.82 -20.25
N VAL A 85 37.43 10.55 -21.56
CA VAL A 85 36.89 9.33 -22.17
C VAL A 85 37.77 8.13 -21.83
N GLY A 86 37.19 7.13 -21.17
CA GLY A 86 37.90 5.99 -20.60
C GLY A 86 37.99 6.01 -19.07
N ASP A 87 37.54 7.07 -18.42
CA ASP A 87 37.33 7.12 -16.98
C ASP A 87 36.18 6.20 -16.58
N TYR A 88 36.36 5.44 -15.49
CA TYR A 88 35.28 4.64 -14.91
C TYR A 88 35.48 4.28 -13.44
N VAL A 89 34.37 3.92 -12.81
CA VAL A 89 34.26 3.36 -11.45
C VAL A 89 33.53 2.01 -11.53
N ASP A 90 34.19 0.94 -11.08
CA ASP A 90 33.65 -0.42 -11.00
C ASP A 90 33.24 -0.75 -9.56
N PHE A 91 31.93 -0.76 -9.30
CA PHE A 91 31.34 -1.19 -8.04
C PHE A 91 31.12 -2.71 -8.04
N ASN A 92 31.57 -3.40 -6.99
CA ASN A 92 31.22 -4.81 -6.76
C ASN A 92 29.97 -4.88 -5.86
N VAL A 93 28.82 -5.21 -6.45
CA VAL A 93 27.53 -5.23 -5.75
C VAL A 93 27.06 -6.67 -5.53
N SER A 94 26.26 -6.91 -4.49
CA SER A 94 25.76 -8.24 -4.16
C SER A 94 24.27 -8.17 -3.81
N VAL A 95 23.47 -9.06 -4.39
CA VAL A 95 22.01 -9.08 -4.21
C VAL A 95 21.50 -10.48 -3.91
N GLY A 96 20.55 -10.59 -2.97
CA GLY A 96 20.05 -11.88 -2.47
C GLY A 96 18.99 -12.56 -3.32
N THR A 97 18.41 -11.88 -4.31
CA THR A 97 17.24 -12.34 -5.07
C THR A 97 17.32 -11.94 -6.54
N THR A 98 16.93 -12.82 -7.46
CA THR A 98 16.82 -12.50 -8.89
C THR A 98 15.57 -11.67 -9.16
N GLN A 99 15.73 -10.39 -9.49
CA GLN A 99 14.63 -9.46 -9.77
C GLN A 99 15.13 -8.13 -10.35
N ASP A 100 14.22 -7.19 -10.58
CA ASP A 100 14.58 -5.81 -10.88
C ASP A 100 15.12 -5.05 -9.65
N TYR A 101 16.16 -4.26 -9.90
CA TYR A 101 16.82 -3.33 -8.98
C TYR A 101 16.90 -1.93 -9.58
N THR A 102 16.90 -0.93 -8.72
CA THR A 102 17.29 0.45 -9.05
C THR A 102 18.71 0.68 -8.56
N LEU A 103 19.58 1.08 -9.49
CA LEU A 103 20.93 1.56 -9.26
C LEU A 103 20.85 3.09 -9.17
N ARG A 104 20.91 3.63 -7.96
CA ARG A 104 20.82 5.07 -7.70
C ARG A 104 22.22 5.64 -7.47
N LEU A 105 22.70 6.46 -8.40
CA LEU A 105 23.98 7.16 -8.27
C LEU A 105 23.75 8.52 -7.60
N LYS A 106 24.48 8.82 -6.51
CA LYS A 106 24.56 10.17 -5.94
C LYS A 106 25.77 10.89 -6.53
N TYR A 107 25.55 12.09 -7.07
CA TYR A 107 26.53 12.85 -7.83
C TYR A 107 26.44 14.35 -7.57
N SER A 108 27.51 15.07 -7.90
CA SER A 108 27.52 16.52 -8.06
C SER A 108 27.97 16.87 -9.49
N ASN A 109 27.46 17.97 -10.04
CA ASN A 109 27.79 18.44 -11.39
C ASN A 109 27.56 19.95 -11.47
N TYR A 110 28.62 20.75 -11.51
CA TYR A 110 28.50 22.21 -11.69
C TYR A 110 29.20 22.68 -12.96
N THR A 111 28.79 22.11 -14.09
CA THR A 111 29.29 22.44 -15.45
C THR A 111 28.34 23.33 -16.26
N GLY A 112 27.15 23.63 -15.74
CA GLY A 112 26.08 24.34 -16.46
C GLY A 112 25.28 23.47 -17.44
N ALA A 113 25.59 22.18 -17.53
CA ALA A 113 24.99 21.22 -18.47
C ALA A 113 24.52 19.94 -17.77
N THR A 114 23.71 19.13 -18.46
CA THR A 114 23.45 17.74 -18.04
C THR A 114 24.51 16.85 -18.66
N ASN A 115 25.33 16.21 -17.82
CA ASN A 115 26.36 15.27 -18.25
C ASN A 115 25.84 13.84 -18.12
N VAL A 116 26.25 12.95 -19.03
CA VAL A 116 25.86 11.54 -19.07
C VAL A 116 27.00 10.64 -18.59
N ARG A 117 26.66 9.53 -17.96
CA ARG A 117 27.56 8.39 -17.75
C ARG A 117 26.89 7.10 -18.22
N GLU A 118 27.60 6.27 -18.96
CA GLU A 118 27.09 4.96 -19.40
C GLU A 118 27.22 3.94 -18.27
N VAL A 119 26.13 3.25 -17.95
CA VAL A 119 26.07 2.22 -16.90
C VAL A 119 26.04 0.83 -17.50
N TYR A 120 26.95 -0.03 -17.04
CA TYR A 120 27.06 -1.43 -17.45
C TYR A 120 26.91 -2.37 -16.26
N VAL A 121 26.36 -3.56 -16.51
CA VAL A 121 26.33 -4.68 -15.56
C VAL A 121 27.02 -5.87 -16.22
N ASP A 122 28.05 -6.42 -15.56
CA ASP A 122 28.87 -7.54 -16.04
C ASP A 122 29.38 -7.35 -17.48
N GLY A 123 29.82 -6.12 -17.79
CA GLY A 123 30.33 -5.71 -19.09
C GLY A 123 29.26 -5.44 -20.16
N LYS A 124 27.97 -5.59 -19.87
CA LYS A 124 26.86 -5.30 -20.80
C LYS A 124 26.27 -3.92 -20.49
N PHE A 125 26.11 -3.08 -21.51
CA PHE A 125 25.43 -1.79 -21.36
C PHE A 125 23.98 -1.99 -20.93
N VAL A 126 23.52 -1.19 -19.98
CA VAL A 126 22.15 -1.19 -19.45
C VAL A 126 21.41 0.08 -19.81
N SER A 127 21.96 1.23 -19.41
CA SER A 127 21.33 2.54 -19.60
C SER A 127 22.36 3.66 -19.47
N ASN A 128 21.99 4.84 -19.95
CA ASN A 128 22.61 6.09 -19.54
C ASN A 128 22.09 6.51 -18.16
N ALA A 129 22.97 7.02 -17.31
CA ALA A 129 22.66 7.81 -16.14
C ALA A 129 22.78 9.31 -16.50
N TYR A 130 21.75 10.09 -16.20
CA TYR A 130 21.68 11.51 -16.56
C TYR A 130 21.94 12.38 -15.32
N CYS A 131 23.06 13.08 -15.30
CA CYS A 131 23.53 13.91 -14.21
C CYS A 131 23.26 15.39 -14.50
N SER A 132 22.08 15.90 -14.12
CA SER A 132 21.69 17.31 -14.30
C SER A 132 22.54 18.25 -13.44
N ASP A 133 22.86 19.45 -13.93
CA ASP A 133 23.57 20.47 -13.15
C ASP A 133 22.96 20.68 -11.76
N THR A 134 23.80 20.73 -10.72
CA THR A 134 23.42 20.81 -9.30
C THR A 134 23.46 22.22 -8.72
N GLY A 135 23.95 23.22 -9.46
CA GLY A 135 24.06 24.62 -9.04
C GLY A 135 25.25 24.95 -8.13
N SER A 136 25.95 23.93 -7.60
CA SER A 136 27.24 24.05 -6.90
C SER A 136 27.85 22.66 -6.75
N TRP A 137 29.19 22.56 -6.71
CA TRP A 137 29.86 21.29 -6.40
C TRP A 137 29.52 20.76 -5.00
N ASP A 138 29.23 21.63 -4.02
CA ASP A 138 28.74 21.25 -2.68
C ASP A 138 27.27 20.78 -2.65
N SER A 139 26.57 20.80 -3.80
CA SER A 139 25.17 20.41 -3.92
C SER A 139 25.05 19.08 -4.66
N TRP A 140 24.45 18.08 -4.01
CA TRP A 140 24.36 16.71 -4.53
C TRP A 140 22.95 16.38 -4.99
N LYS A 141 22.84 15.63 -6.09
CA LYS A 141 21.60 15.05 -6.62
C LYS A 141 21.75 13.55 -6.78
N THR A 142 20.64 12.87 -7.08
CA THR A 142 20.64 11.45 -7.44
C THR A 142 20.05 11.22 -8.84
N THR A 143 20.50 10.16 -9.51
CA THR A 143 19.96 9.69 -10.79
C THR A 143 19.84 8.17 -10.78
N ASP A 144 18.78 7.64 -11.37
CA ASP A 144 18.34 6.26 -11.18
C ASP A 144 18.40 5.48 -12.50
N VAL A 145 19.08 4.32 -12.49
CA VAL A 145 19.09 3.35 -13.58
C VAL A 145 18.41 2.05 -13.12
N GLY A 146 17.37 1.63 -13.83
CA GLY A 146 16.72 0.35 -13.59
C GLY A 146 17.41 -0.79 -14.33
N THR A 147 17.66 -1.92 -13.66
CA THR A 147 18.22 -3.13 -14.28
C THR A 147 17.62 -4.39 -13.65
N ASN A 148 17.70 -5.53 -14.34
CA ASN A 148 17.46 -6.84 -13.75
C ASN A 148 18.80 -7.41 -13.27
N LEU A 149 18.86 -7.94 -12.04
CA LEU A 149 20.03 -8.63 -11.47
C LEU A 149 19.63 -10.04 -11.04
N THR A 150 20.58 -10.96 -11.07
CA THR A 150 20.42 -12.31 -10.52
C THR A 150 20.90 -12.39 -9.07
N ALA A 151 20.38 -13.32 -8.28
CA ALA A 151 20.92 -13.58 -6.95
C ALA A 151 22.42 -13.96 -7.04
N GLY A 152 23.29 -13.15 -6.44
CA GLY A 152 24.74 -13.26 -6.56
C GLY A 152 25.47 -11.92 -6.52
N THR A 153 26.72 -11.93 -6.99
CA THR A 153 27.59 -10.75 -7.11
C THR A 153 27.68 -10.30 -8.57
N HIS A 154 27.62 -8.99 -8.78
CA HIS A 154 27.68 -8.33 -10.10
C HIS A 154 28.71 -7.19 -10.08
N THR A 155 29.30 -6.90 -11.24
CA THR A 155 30.10 -5.68 -11.42
C THR A 155 29.27 -4.62 -12.11
N VAL A 156 28.99 -3.51 -11.40
CA VAL A 156 28.33 -2.32 -11.95
C VAL A 156 29.40 -1.31 -12.32
N ARG A 157 29.58 -1.07 -13.62
CA ARG A 157 30.46 0.00 -14.10
C ARG A 157 29.67 1.28 -14.34
N VAL A 158 30.19 2.40 -13.85
CA VAL A 158 29.82 3.75 -14.29
C VAL A 158 30.99 4.30 -15.10
N ALA A 159 30.79 4.64 -16.36
CA ALA A 159 31.87 5.06 -17.27
C ALA A 159 31.54 6.39 -18.00
N LEU A 160 32.57 7.01 -18.56
CA LEU A 160 32.47 8.14 -19.49
C LEU A 160 33.04 7.71 -20.85
N ASN A 161 32.17 7.55 -21.85
CA ASN A 161 32.55 7.14 -23.21
C ASN A 161 32.33 8.23 -24.27
N ASN A 162 31.52 9.25 -23.98
CA ASN A 162 31.22 10.36 -24.88
C ASN A 162 32.02 11.63 -24.55
N SER A 163 32.92 12.06 -25.43
CA SER A 163 33.79 13.25 -25.25
C SER A 163 33.06 14.61 -25.32
N LYS A 164 31.73 14.62 -25.24
CA LYS A 164 30.90 15.83 -25.12
C LYS A 164 30.35 16.04 -23.71
N ASP A 165 30.39 15.00 -22.87
CA ASP A 165 29.89 15.07 -21.50
C ASP A 165 31.01 15.55 -20.57
N GLY A 166 30.72 16.57 -19.78
CA GLY A 166 31.69 17.17 -18.85
C GLY A 166 31.86 16.37 -17.55
N ALA A 167 32.68 16.92 -16.66
CA ALA A 167 32.98 16.38 -15.34
C ALA A 167 31.72 16.15 -14.48
N ILE A 168 31.78 15.15 -13.60
CA ILE A 168 30.90 15.00 -12.44
C ILE A 168 31.75 14.57 -11.25
N ASN A 169 31.27 14.82 -10.03
CA ASN A 169 31.77 14.15 -8.85
C ASN A 169 30.81 13.01 -8.52
N LEU A 170 31.32 11.81 -8.23
CA LEU A 170 30.49 10.64 -7.91
C LEU A 170 30.73 10.21 -6.46
N ASP A 171 29.66 10.22 -5.66
CA ASP A 171 29.69 9.97 -4.22
C ASP A 171 29.48 8.49 -3.89
N ASN A 172 28.34 7.94 -4.31
CA ASN A 172 28.00 6.54 -4.04
C ASN A 172 27.01 5.96 -5.06
N LEU A 173 26.93 4.63 -5.03
CA LEU A 173 25.87 3.83 -5.65
C LEU A 173 25.01 3.20 -4.54
N VAL A 174 23.73 3.58 -4.46
CA VAL A 174 22.72 2.86 -3.68
C VAL A 174 22.04 1.84 -4.57
N VAL A 175 22.20 0.55 -4.25
CA VAL A 175 21.43 -0.55 -4.84
C VAL A 175 20.20 -0.80 -3.98
N THR A 176 19.01 -0.70 -4.56
CA THR A 176 17.73 -1.01 -3.90
C THR A 176 16.92 -1.93 -4.80
N GLN A 177 16.15 -2.86 -4.22
CA GLN A 177 15.10 -3.54 -4.98
C GLN A 177 14.17 -2.50 -5.61
N LYS A 178 13.82 -2.67 -6.89
CA LYS A 178 12.98 -1.72 -7.63
C LYS A 178 11.54 -1.85 -7.17
N ASN A 179 11.03 -0.85 -6.45
CA ASN A 179 9.62 -0.69 -6.16
C ASN A 179 9.03 0.48 -6.97
N VAL A 180 7.77 0.33 -7.39
CA VAL A 180 6.99 1.38 -8.04
C VAL A 180 5.61 1.35 -7.43
N PHE A 181 5.21 2.46 -6.83
CA PHE A 181 3.97 2.58 -6.08
C PHE A 181 3.20 3.83 -6.50
N VAL A 182 1.90 3.83 -6.27
CA VAL A 182 1.06 5.01 -6.47
C VAL A 182 0.91 5.78 -5.17
N ARG A 183 0.75 7.10 -5.27
CA ARG A 183 0.65 8.01 -4.12
C ARG A 183 -0.80 8.30 -3.69
N SER A 184 -1.78 7.83 -4.47
CA SER A 184 -3.22 7.91 -4.17
C SER A 184 -3.98 6.79 -4.89
N LEU A 185 -5.03 6.26 -4.27
CA LEU A 185 -5.87 5.17 -4.81
C LEU A 185 -7.34 5.32 -4.40
N TYR A 186 -8.25 5.15 -5.35
CA TYR A 186 -9.66 4.94 -5.05
C TYR A 186 -9.91 3.54 -4.50
N MET A 187 -10.88 3.42 -3.59
CA MET A 187 -11.51 2.18 -3.14
C MET A 187 -13.03 2.25 -3.37
N SER A 188 -13.68 1.11 -3.63
CA SER A 188 -15.14 1.05 -3.78
C SER A 188 -15.71 -0.26 -3.24
N ASN A 189 -16.81 -0.17 -2.48
CA ASN A 189 -17.60 -1.35 -2.10
C ASN A 189 -18.51 -1.88 -3.23
N TRP A 190 -18.36 -1.36 -4.46
CA TRP A 190 -19.15 -1.65 -5.67
C TRP A 190 -20.65 -1.29 -5.61
N LYS A 191 -21.17 -0.77 -4.48
CA LYS A 191 -22.61 -0.61 -4.21
C LYS A 191 -23.02 0.84 -4.01
N ASP A 192 -22.42 1.52 -3.02
CA ASP A 192 -22.87 2.84 -2.55
C ASP A 192 -21.78 3.67 -1.85
N THR A 193 -20.57 3.15 -1.68
CA THR A 193 -19.50 3.78 -0.90
C THR A 193 -18.19 3.75 -1.68
N MET A 194 -17.44 4.86 -1.60
CA MET A 194 -16.06 4.98 -2.09
C MET A 194 -15.17 5.60 -1.02
N ALA A 195 -13.89 5.23 -1.02
CA ALA A 195 -12.85 5.93 -0.26
C ALA A 195 -11.68 6.32 -1.16
N ILE A 196 -10.82 7.20 -0.66
CA ILE A 196 -9.53 7.51 -1.28
C ILE A 196 -8.43 7.28 -0.24
N TRP A 197 -7.51 6.38 -0.53
CA TRP A 197 -6.24 6.25 0.19
C TRP A 197 -5.23 7.25 -0.39
N GLN A 198 -4.40 7.84 0.47
CA GLN A 198 -3.31 8.73 0.11
C GLN A 198 -2.04 8.37 0.89
N ALA A 199 -0.89 8.47 0.23
CA ALA A 199 0.43 8.49 0.86
C ALA A 199 0.64 9.78 1.67
N SER A 200 1.77 9.86 2.41
CA SER A 200 2.21 11.11 3.04
C SER A 200 2.42 12.24 2.00
N LYS A 201 3.06 11.90 0.88
CA LYS A 201 3.45 12.83 -0.20
C LYS A 201 2.76 12.44 -1.51
N LEU A 202 2.11 13.38 -2.18
CA LEU A 202 1.32 13.17 -3.40
C LEU A 202 2.08 13.44 -4.70
N SER A 203 3.18 14.21 -4.67
CA SER A 203 4.12 14.38 -5.78
C SER A 203 5.58 14.13 -5.38
N ASP A 204 6.46 13.94 -6.37
CA ASP A 204 7.91 13.84 -6.15
C ASP A 204 8.54 15.17 -5.71
N ASN A 205 7.87 16.30 -5.98
CA ASN A 205 8.30 17.64 -5.56
C ASN A 205 7.85 17.99 -4.12
N ASP A 206 7.08 17.12 -3.45
CA ASP A 206 6.60 17.36 -2.09
C ASP A 206 7.75 17.19 -1.09
N THR A 207 8.42 18.28 -0.75
CA THR A 207 9.54 18.26 0.21
C THR A 207 9.07 17.92 1.62
N THR A 208 7.90 18.42 2.04
CA THR A 208 7.25 18.17 3.34
C THR A 208 5.79 17.74 3.15
N SER A 209 5.17 17.25 4.23
CA SER A 209 3.72 17.01 4.31
C SER A 209 3.21 17.28 5.72
N ALA A 210 1.92 17.59 5.86
CA ALA A 210 1.22 17.76 7.13
C ALA A 210 0.38 16.53 7.52
N LYS A 211 0.29 15.51 6.67
CA LYS A 211 -0.52 14.29 6.88
C LYS A 211 0.25 13.05 6.43
N GLY A 212 0.04 11.94 7.14
CA GLY A 212 0.64 10.65 6.79
C GLY A 212 -0.18 9.77 5.82
N PRO A 213 0.22 8.50 5.68
CA PRO A 213 -0.51 7.49 4.93
C PRO A 213 -1.85 7.15 5.63
N ARG A 214 -2.96 7.26 4.91
CA ARG A 214 -4.33 7.21 5.48
C ARG A 214 -5.40 7.00 4.41
N LEU A 215 -6.63 6.67 4.81
CA LEU A 215 -7.78 7.06 3.98
C LEU A 215 -8.04 8.55 4.21
N SER A 216 -7.89 9.37 3.17
CA SER A 216 -8.11 10.82 3.22
C SER A 216 -9.56 11.20 2.94
N GLU A 217 -10.28 10.36 2.19
CA GLU A 217 -11.69 10.58 1.88
C GLU A 217 -12.52 9.32 2.04
N LEU A 218 -13.77 9.51 2.47
CA LEU A 218 -14.81 8.50 2.51
C LEU A 218 -16.14 9.17 2.11
N ARG A 219 -16.74 8.70 1.01
CA ARG A 219 -17.93 9.29 0.38
C ARG A 219 -18.96 8.18 0.11
N TYR A 220 -20.24 8.54 0.11
CA TYR A 220 -21.32 7.56 -0.09
C TYR A 220 -22.51 8.16 -0.85
N SER A 221 -23.37 7.29 -1.37
CA SER A 221 -24.48 7.65 -2.28
C SER A 221 -25.53 8.57 -1.70
N GLY A 222 -25.63 8.71 -0.37
CA GLY A 222 -26.51 9.69 0.26
C GLY A 222 -26.08 11.14 0.00
N ASN A 223 -24.77 11.40 -0.12
CA ASN A 223 -24.24 12.67 -0.61
C ASN A 223 -22.78 12.53 -1.09
N TRP A 224 -22.59 12.28 -2.39
CA TRP A 224 -21.25 12.13 -2.99
C TRP A 224 -20.39 13.40 -2.87
N ASN A 225 -20.98 14.59 -2.72
CA ASN A 225 -20.24 15.84 -2.66
C ASN A 225 -19.55 16.06 -1.29
N VAL A 226 -20.01 15.39 -0.23
CA VAL A 226 -19.45 15.52 1.13
C VAL A 226 -18.54 14.34 1.46
N ASN A 227 -17.27 14.66 1.74
CA ASN A 227 -16.35 13.75 2.42
C ASN A 227 -16.74 13.63 3.90
N GLN A 228 -16.89 12.40 4.41
CA GLN A 228 -17.33 12.12 5.77
C GLN A 228 -16.18 12.02 6.79
N ILE A 229 -14.92 12.02 6.35
CA ILE A 229 -13.73 11.97 7.22
C ILE A 229 -12.76 13.12 6.91
N GLN A 230 -12.01 13.56 7.92
CA GLN A 230 -10.80 14.37 7.73
C GLN A 230 -9.63 13.42 7.42
N ASP A 231 -9.55 12.31 8.18
CA ASP A 231 -8.82 11.09 7.79
C ASP A 231 -9.23 9.86 8.62
N TYR A 232 -8.72 8.70 8.20
CA TYR A 232 -8.66 7.45 8.96
C TYR A 232 -7.23 6.93 8.93
N THR A 233 -6.51 7.12 10.04
CA THR A 233 -5.04 7.05 10.12
C THR A 233 -4.60 5.98 11.12
N GLY A 234 -3.38 5.44 10.93
CA GLY A 234 -2.73 4.54 11.89
C GLY A 234 -1.44 5.15 12.44
N PHE A 235 -1.21 5.01 13.74
CA PHE A 235 -0.02 5.54 14.42
C PHE A 235 0.61 4.43 15.28
N PHE A 236 1.95 4.42 15.41
CA PHE A 236 2.67 3.29 16.01
C PHE A 236 3.69 3.73 17.06
N ARG A 237 3.95 2.85 18.03
CA ARG A 237 5.02 3.01 19.03
C ARG A 237 5.66 1.67 19.32
N ASP A 238 6.98 1.65 19.44
CA ASP A 238 7.72 0.53 19.99
C ASP A 238 7.82 0.72 21.51
N GLU A 239 7.07 -0.09 22.26
CA GLU A 239 7.01 -0.03 23.73
C GLU A 239 8.15 -0.82 24.39
N THR A 240 8.87 -1.65 23.63
CA THR A 240 10.06 -2.38 24.11
C THR A 240 11.30 -1.49 24.05
N ASN A 241 11.45 -0.72 22.98
CA ASN A 241 12.59 0.17 22.74
C ASN A 241 12.27 1.65 23.05
N ASN A 242 11.04 1.97 23.49
CA ASN A 242 10.55 3.32 23.79
C ASN A 242 10.71 4.31 22.61
N ALA A 243 10.38 3.85 21.39
CA ALA A 243 10.48 4.64 20.17
C ALA A 243 9.10 5.04 19.63
N LYS A 244 8.98 6.29 19.16
CA LYS A 244 7.75 6.89 18.65
C LYS A 244 7.70 6.92 17.12
N TYR A 245 6.62 6.40 16.55
CA TYR A 245 6.29 6.45 15.12
C TYR A 245 4.87 7.03 14.92
N ASP A 246 4.56 8.07 15.70
CA ASP A 246 3.25 8.74 15.79
C ASP A 246 3.19 10.08 15.03
N GLN A 247 4.30 10.53 14.42
CA GLN A 247 4.35 11.67 13.51
C GLN A 247 4.15 11.17 12.06
N THR A 248 2.93 10.79 11.70
CA THR A 248 2.69 9.94 10.50
C THR A 248 3.09 10.57 9.15
N HIS A 249 3.23 11.89 9.07
CA HIS A 249 3.77 12.59 7.91
C HIS A 249 5.26 12.24 7.63
N ASN A 250 6.01 11.80 8.64
CA ASN A 250 7.41 11.39 8.52
C ASN A 250 7.59 9.99 7.90
N PHE A 251 6.50 9.26 7.63
CA PHE A 251 6.57 7.98 6.91
C PHE A 251 6.63 8.17 5.39
N ASP A 252 7.66 7.58 4.78
CA ASP A 252 7.57 7.09 3.40
C ASP A 252 6.60 5.91 3.37
N SER A 253 5.82 5.81 2.29
CA SER A 253 4.79 4.78 2.16
C SER A 253 4.50 4.46 0.71
N GLU A 254 4.22 3.20 0.44
CA GLU A 254 3.65 2.76 -0.82
C GLU A 254 2.18 2.39 -0.70
N GLY A 255 1.47 2.47 -1.83
CA GLY A 255 0.14 1.90 -2.02
C GLY A 255 0.05 1.18 -3.36
N TYR A 256 -0.60 0.02 -3.38
CA TYR A 256 -0.92 -0.73 -4.60
C TYR A 256 -2.13 -1.65 -4.41
N TYR A 257 -2.69 -2.13 -5.53
CA TYR A 257 -3.72 -3.18 -5.53
C TYR A 257 -3.11 -4.54 -5.89
N ASP A 258 -3.55 -5.58 -5.20
CA ASP A 258 -3.38 -6.96 -5.66
C ASP A 258 -4.57 -7.42 -6.54
N GLU A 259 -4.47 -8.61 -7.12
CA GLU A 259 -5.52 -9.24 -7.93
C GLU A 259 -6.74 -9.72 -7.12
N ASN A 260 -6.67 -9.70 -5.78
CA ASN A 260 -7.76 -10.08 -4.88
C ASN A 260 -8.63 -8.88 -4.45
N GLY A 261 -8.22 -7.65 -4.79
CA GLY A 261 -8.92 -6.43 -4.41
C GLY A 261 -8.47 -5.83 -3.07
N VAL A 262 -7.35 -6.30 -2.53
CA VAL A 262 -6.71 -5.69 -1.35
C VAL A 262 -5.95 -4.45 -1.80
N LEU A 263 -6.24 -3.31 -1.15
CA LEU A 263 -5.36 -2.16 -1.20
C LEU A 263 -4.27 -2.37 -0.14
N HIS A 264 -3.07 -2.68 -0.59
CA HIS A 264 -1.90 -2.79 0.27
C HIS A 264 -1.33 -1.40 0.56
N ASN A 265 -0.92 -1.17 1.81
CA ASN A 265 -0.19 0.03 2.19
C ASN A 265 0.88 -0.32 3.23
N ASN A 266 2.14 -0.39 2.79
CA ASN A 266 3.31 -0.54 3.66
C ASN A 266 3.79 0.82 4.16
N PHE A 267 4.14 0.87 5.44
CA PHE A 267 4.90 1.94 6.07
C PHE A 267 6.38 1.58 5.93
N LEU A 268 7.14 2.39 5.20
CA LEU A 268 8.50 2.04 4.77
C LEU A 268 9.54 2.62 5.73
N LYS A 269 10.04 3.82 5.42
CA LYS A 269 11.00 4.56 6.23
C LYS A 269 10.28 5.60 7.08
N TYR A 270 10.80 5.87 8.26
CA TYR A 270 10.40 7.00 9.11
C TYR A 270 11.58 7.95 9.25
N ASN A 271 11.42 9.21 8.85
CA ASN A 271 12.52 10.19 8.74
C ASN A 271 13.72 9.65 7.93
N GLY A 272 13.46 8.98 6.81
CA GLY A 272 14.49 8.41 5.92
C GLY A 272 15.20 7.13 6.42
N SER A 273 14.95 6.73 7.68
CA SER A 273 15.49 5.51 8.30
C SER A 273 14.49 4.37 8.28
N ASN A 274 14.94 3.12 8.12
CA ASN A 274 14.08 1.94 8.30
C ASN A 274 13.67 1.78 9.78
N LEU A 275 12.52 1.18 10.05
CA LEU A 275 12.13 0.82 11.42
C LEU A 275 13.03 -0.31 11.95
N PRO A 276 13.60 -0.21 13.17
CA PRO A 276 14.46 -1.25 13.73
C PRO A 276 13.67 -2.55 13.94
N ASN A 277 14.09 -3.62 13.27
CA ASN A 277 13.55 -4.98 13.42
C ASN A 277 12.03 -5.13 13.20
N MET A 278 11.37 -4.17 12.53
CA MET A 278 9.91 -4.18 12.36
C MET A 278 9.51 -3.69 10.97
N GLU A 279 8.62 -4.43 10.31
CA GLU A 279 7.97 -4.04 9.07
C GLU A 279 6.46 -3.95 9.32
N ILE A 280 5.81 -2.87 8.86
CA ILE A 280 4.41 -2.56 9.22
C ILE A 280 3.58 -2.23 7.97
N SER A 281 2.34 -2.70 7.93
CA SER A 281 1.33 -2.27 6.97
C SER A 281 0.01 -1.91 7.62
N LYS A 282 -0.85 -1.26 6.83
CA LYS A 282 -2.30 -1.16 7.04
C LYS A 282 -2.99 -1.49 5.71
N ASP A 283 -3.15 -2.77 5.42
CA ASP A 283 -3.91 -3.23 4.25
C ASP A 283 -5.40 -2.91 4.44
N TYR A 284 -6.15 -2.65 3.36
CA TYR A 284 -7.58 -2.36 3.39
C TYR A 284 -8.37 -3.21 2.39
N VAL A 285 -9.59 -3.61 2.76
CA VAL A 285 -10.63 -4.10 1.83
C VAL A 285 -11.93 -3.33 2.00
N ALA A 286 -12.38 -2.67 0.94
CA ALA A 286 -13.73 -2.13 0.84
C ALA A 286 -14.67 -3.27 0.44
N VAL A 287 -15.28 -3.92 1.44
CA VAL A 287 -15.89 -5.24 1.27
C VAL A 287 -17.05 -5.19 0.27
N PRO A 288 -17.03 -5.98 -0.82
CA PRO A 288 -18.03 -5.87 -1.89
C PRO A 288 -19.47 -6.02 -1.40
N ASN A 289 -20.30 -5.04 -1.76
CA ASN A 289 -21.70 -4.87 -1.39
C ASN A 289 -21.99 -4.63 0.11
N GLN A 290 -20.96 -4.42 0.94
CA GLN A 290 -21.10 -4.13 2.37
C GLN A 290 -20.77 -2.67 2.68
N ASN A 291 -21.41 -2.10 3.71
CA ASN A 291 -21.27 -0.69 4.10
C ASN A 291 -20.15 -0.47 5.14
N PHE A 292 -19.07 -1.25 5.03
CA PHE A 292 -17.88 -1.11 5.85
C PHE A 292 -16.59 -1.42 5.06
N ILE A 293 -15.49 -0.80 5.51
CA ILE A 293 -14.12 -1.09 5.08
C ILE A 293 -13.42 -1.78 6.23
N VAL A 294 -12.79 -2.93 5.99
CA VAL A 294 -11.95 -3.61 6.99
C VAL A 294 -10.50 -3.19 6.76
N SER A 295 -9.78 -2.87 7.83
CA SER A 295 -8.33 -2.68 7.83
C SER A 295 -7.64 -3.87 8.51
N ARG A 296 -6.47 -4.25 7.98
CA ARG A 296 -5.55 -5.21 8.58
C ARG A 296 -4.21 -4.52 8.79
N TYR A 297 -3.85 -4.32 10.05
CA TYR A 297 -2.46 -4.08 10.39
C TYR A 297 -1.71 -5.40 10.37
N THR A 298 -0.59 -5.46 9.66
CA THR A 298 0.37 -6.58 9.73
C THR A 298 1.65 -6.03 10.33
N LEU A 299 2.06 -6.55 11.49
CA LEU A 299 3.33 -6.22 12.13
C LEU A 299 4.24 -7.45 12.04
N LYS A 300 5.38 -7.30 11.38
CA LYS A 300 6.36 -8.37 11.13
C LYS A 300 7.68 -8.03 11.81
N ASN A 301 8.01 -8.79 12.84
CA ASN A 301 9.26 -8.68 13.57
C ASN A 301 10.37 -9.42 12.82
N THR A 302 11.34 -8.68 12.29
CA THR A 302 12.51 -9.21 11.56
C THR A 302 13.74 -9.42 12.45
N GLY A 303 13.64 -9.08 13.74
CA GLY A 303 14.69 -9.25 14.74
C GLY A 303 14.68 -10.62 15.45
N THR A 304 15.63 -10.77 16.37
CA THR A 304 15.92 -12.01 17.11
C THR A 304 15.31 -12.09 18.51
N SER A 305 14.62 -11.03 18.96
CA SER A 305 13.89 -10.95 20.23
C SER A 305 12.41 -10.56 19.99
N SER A 306 11.54 -10.83 20.95
CA SER A 306 10.14 -10.35 20.90
C SER A 306 10.06 -8.84 21.13
N ILE A 307 9.22 -8.14 20.37
CA ILE A 307 9.04 -6.68 20.46
C ILE A 307 7.55 -6.38 20.66
N THR A 308 7.20 -5.50 21.60
CA THR A 308 5.82 -5.06 21.85
C THR A 308 5.58 -3.71 21.19
N TYR A 309 4.56 -3.63 20.34
CA TYR A 309 4.10 -2.39 19.69
C TYR A 309 2.72 -1.98 20.20
N SER A 310 2.48 -0.67 20.27
CA SER A 310 1.14 -0.08 20.38
C SER A 310 0.67 0.39 19.00
N ILE A 311 -0.59 0.10 18.65
CA ILE A 311 -1.22 0.51 17.38
C ILE A 311 -2.44 1.37 17.71
N LEU A 312 -2.34 2.68 17.44
CA LEU A 312 -3.49 3.57 17.47
C LEU A 312 -4.18 3.56 16.11
N ASP A 313 -5.35 2.95 16.04
CA ASP A 313 -6.26 3.08 14.89
C ASP A 313 -7.29 4.17 15.18
N MET A 314 -7.28 5.25 14.38
CA MET A 314 -8.00 6.48 14.69
C MET A 314 -8.78 6.98 13.47
N LEU A 315 -10.08 7.20 13.68
CA LEU A 315 -11.03 7.74 12.72
C LEU A 315 -11.40 9.17 13.14
N HIS A 316 -11.27 10.11 12.20
CA HIS A 316 -11.58 11.52 12.42
C HIS A 316 -12.73 11.95 11.49
N PRO A 317 -14.00 11.89 11.94
CA PRO A 317 -15.13 12.39 11.17
C PRO A 317 -15.00 13.86 10.77
N ASN A 318 -15.38 14.18 9.53
CA ASN A 318 -15.48 15.55 9.04
C ASN A 318 -16.86 16.11 9.38
N ASN A 319 -16.99 16.81 10.50
CA ASN A 319 -18.22 17.50 10.86
C ASN A 319 -18.40 18.76 9.99
N THR A 320 -19.39 18.76 9.10
CA THR A 320 -19.61 19.88 8.17
C THR A 320 -20.42 21.05 8.76
N THR A 321 -20.69 21.07 10.07
CA THR A 321 -21.38 22.20 10.73
C THR A 321 -20.76 22.54 12.08
N SER A 322 -21.17 23.68 12.65
CA SER A 322 -20.82 24.10 14.01
C SER A 322 -21.68 23.44 15.11
N ASN A 323 -22.56 22.49 14.76
CA ASN A 323 -23.31 21.72 15.76
C ASN A 323 -22.41 20.68 16.44
N ASN A 324 -22.64 20.42 17.72
CA ASN A 324 -22.00 19.29 18.39
C ASN A 324 -22.53 17.97 17.81
N VAL A 325 -21.61 17.09 17.44
CA VAL A 325 -21.84 15.67 17.14
C VAL A 325 -21.36 14.84 18.34
N ALA A 326 -21.81 13.60 18.46
CA ALA A 326 -21.55 12.78 19.65
C ALA A 326 -21.02 11.39 19.31
N ALA A 327 -20.01 10.92 20.04
CA ALA A 327 -19.52 9.54 19.94
C ALA A 327 -19.75 8.77 21.24
N ASN A 328 -20.02 7.47 21.14
CA ASN A 328 -20.28 6.57 22.27
C ASN A 328 -19.68 5.18 22.00
N TYR A 329 -19.11 4.55 23.04
CA TYR A 329 -18.58 3.18 22.98
C TYR A 329 -19.66 2.13 23.24
N ASP A 330 -19.95 1.30 22.23
CA ASP A 330 -20.76 0.10 22.33
C ASP A 330 -19.85 -1.11 22.60
N SER A 331 -19.76 -1.49 23.88
CA SER A 331 -18.94 -2.61 24.35
C SER A 331 -19.48 -4.00 23.94
N SER A 332 -20.73 -4.10 23.46
CA SER A 332 -21.23 -5.35 22.86
C SER A 332 -20.69 -5.56 21.44
N ARG A 333 -20.28 -4.46 20.79
CA ARG A 333 -19.80 -4.39 19.41
C ARG A 333 -18.31 -4.08 19.28
N ASN A 334 -17.61 -3.82 20.39
CA ASN A 334 -16.26 -3.24 20.41
C ASN A 334 -16.16 -2.03 19.45
N ALA A 335 -17.16 -1.14 19.47
CA ALA A 335 -17.33 -0.10 18.46
C ALA A 335 -17.56 1.29 19.07
N LEU A 336 -16.79 2.28 18.62
CA LEU A 336 -17.03 3.70 18.87
C LEU A 336 -17.95 4.23 17.77
N ILE A 337 -19.24 4.38 18.09
CA ILE A 337 -20.28 4.84 17.16
C ILE A 337 -20.40 6.36 17.27
N VAL A 338 -20.28 7.06 16.13
CA VAL A 338 -20.41 8.51 16.02
C VAL A 338 -21.74 8.86 15.36
N ASN A 339 -22.55 9.64 16.07
CA ASN A 339 -23.79 10.22 15.55
C ASN A 339 -23.50 11.62 14.97
N MET A 340 -23.49 11.71 13.65
CA MET A 340 -23.34 12.97 12.90
C MET A 340 -24.69 13.58 12.47
N SER A 341 -25.84 13.06 12.95
CA SER A 341 -27.15 13.48 12.45
C SER A 341 -27.48 14.95 12.71
N ALA A 342 -26.86 15.57 13.73
CA ALA A 342 -26.95 17.00 14.00
C ALA A 342 -26.40 17.88 12.87
N SER A 343 -25.57 17.31 11.98
CA SER A 343 -24.97 17.96 10.81
C SER A 343 -25.58 17.48 9.49
N GLY A 344 -26.68 16.70 9.54
CA GLY A 344 -27.28 16.09 8.35
C GLY A 344 -26.46 14.95 7.74
N GLN A 345 -25.48 14.43 8.47
CA GLN A 345 -24.51 13.43 8.04
C GLN A 345 -24.86 12.02 8.58
N PRO A 346 -24.36 10.94 7.94
CA PRO A 346 -24.64 9.56 8.36
C PRO A 346 -24.02 9.24 9.73
N TYR A 347 -24.53 8.18 10.36
CA TYR A 347 -23.83 7.55 11.48
C TYR A 347 -22.56 6.89 10.97
N MET A 348 -21.49 7.01 11.74
CA MET A 348 -20.23 6.32 11.50
C MET A 348 -19.94 5.36 12.66
N ALA A 349 -19.11 4.35 12.44
CA ALA A 349 -18.50 3.62 13.54
C ALA A 349 -17.05 3.25 13.21
N LEU A 350 -16.17 3.36 14.20
CA LEU A 350 -14.89 2.67 14.24
C LEU A 350 -15.08 1.43 15.12
N GLY A 351 -14.75 0.24 14.63
CA GLY A 351 -14.94 -1.01 15.36
C GLY A 351 -13.71 -1.92 15.33
N ALA A 352 -13.52 -2.70 16.41
CA ALA A 352 -12.47 -3.70 16.52
C ALA A 352 -13.06 -5.12 16.46
N PHE A 353 -12.31 -6.07 15.87
CA PHE A 353 -12.73 -7.48 15.86
C PHE A 353 -12.45 -8.15 17.21
N THR A 354 -11.27 -7.91 17.78
CA THR A 354 -10.91 -8.23 19.18
C THR A 354 -11.40 -7.13 20.13
N ALA A 355 -11.32 -7.36 21.44
CA ALA A 355 -11.45 -6.27 22.41
C ALA A 355 -10.15 -5.44 22.39
N PRO A 356 -10.22 -4.10 22.24
CA PRO A 356 -9.04 -3.24 22.20
C PRO A 356 -8.36 -3.15 23.57
N THR A 357 -7.09 -2.73 23.62
CA THR A 357 -6.36 -2.53 24.89
C THR A 357 -6.84 -1.25 25.59
N TYR A 358 -7.03 -0.18 24.82
CA TYR A 358 -7.71 1.03 25.27
C TYR A 358 -8.61 1.60 24.16
N TYR A 359 -9.56 2.45 24.52
CA TYR A 359 -10.46 3.14 23.59
C TYR A 359 -10.63 4.62 23.97
N GLN A 360 -11.02 5.47 23.02
CA GLN A 360 -11.29 6.89 23.31
C GLN A 360 -12.24 7.52 22.31
N ALA A 361 -13.35 8.06 22.82
CA ALA A 361 -14.08 9.15 22.18
C ALA A 361 -13.46 10.48 22.63
N ALA A 362 -13.13 11.36 21.69
CA ALA A 362 -12.36 12.59 21.95
C ALA A 362 -12.97 13.83 21.29
N ASN A 363 -12.68 15.00 21.89
CA ASN A 363 -12.67 16.26 21.18
C ASN A 363 -11.27 16.44 20.61
N ASP A 364 -11.11 16.33 19.30
CA ASP A 364 -9.81 16.37 18.65
C ASP A 364 -9.14 17.75 18.71
N GLY A 365 -9.93 18.81 18.99
CA GLY A 365 -9.40 20.14 19.30
C GLY A 365 -8.85 20.31 20.72
N ASP A 366 -8.93 19.29 21.59
CA ASP A 366 -8.48 19.33 22.98
C ASP A 366 -7.07 18.72 23.11
N SER A 367 -6.05 19.58 23.20
CA SER A 367 -4.65 19.17 23.37
C SER A 367 -4.20 18.99 24.82
N ASN A 368 -5.09 19.20 25.80
CA ASN A 368 -4.75 19.08 27.21
C ASN A 368 -4.75 17.60 27.62
N THR A 369 -3.58 16.99 27.73
CA THR A 369 -3.43 15.57 28.13
C THR A 369 -3.92 15.25 29.55
N SER A 370 -4.32 16.23 30.37
CA SER A 370 -5.02 16.02 31.64
C SER A 370 -6.55 15.97 31.49
N SER A 371 -7.09 16.40 30.35
CA SER A 371 -8.52 16.35 30.03
C SER A 371 -9.00 14.92 29.78
N SER A 372 -10.25 14.63 30.14
CA SER A 372 -10.95 13.38 29.76
C SER A 372 -11.35 13.36 28.29
N THR A 373 -11.50 14.54 27.66
CA THR A 373 -11.90 14.71 26.26
C THR A 373 -10.76 15.01 25.31
N CYS A 374 -9.50 14.95 25.77
CA CYS A 374 -8.31 15.17 24.95
C CYS A 374 -8.34 14.35 23.64
N SER A 375 -7.71 14.82 22.57
CA SER A 375 -7.48 13.99 21.38
C SER A 375 -6.80 12.68 21.76
N SER A 376 -7.26 11.60 21.13
CA SER A 376 -6.64 10.28 21.23
C SER A 376 -5.16 10.33 20.84
N TRP A 377 -4.78 11.15 19.87
CA TRP A 377 -3.39 11.30 19.44
C TRP A 377 -2.50 11.94 20.51
N TYR A 378 -2.92 13.06 21.10
CA TYR A 378 -2.17 13.72 22.19
C TYR A 378 -2.03 12.82 23.43
N THR A 379 -3.03 11.96 23.69
CA THR A 379 -2.95 10.97 24.77
C THR A 379 -1.95 9.85 24.43
N PHE A 380 -2.00 9.33 23.20
CA PHE A 380 -1.13 8.26 22.72
C PHE A 380 0.34 8.67 22.58
N ASP A 381 0.63 9.86 22.02
CA ASP A 381 1.97 10.45 22.00
C ASP A 381 2.53 10.57 23.43
N GLY A 382 1.72 11.08 24.36
CA GLY A 382 2.12 11.30 25.74
C GLY A 382 2.48 10.02 26.50
N SER A 383 1.67 8.96 26.41
CA SER A 383 1.80 7.79 27.30
C SER A 383 1.58 6.42 26.66
N GLY A 384 1.52 6.30 25.34
CA GLY A 384 1.31 5.02 24.64
C GLY A 384 0.06 4.29 25.12
N SER A 385 -1.02 5.03 25.35
CA SER A 385 -2.28 4.53 25.94
C SER A 385 -3.39 5.54 25.67
N LEU A 386 -4.64 5.17 25.96
CA LEU A 386 -5.81 6.05 25.84
C LEU A 386 -6.57 6.16 27.18
N LYS A 387 -7.41 7.18 27.31
CA LYS A 387 -8.16 7.52 28.53
C LYS A 387 -9.28 6.52 28.90
N ASN A 388 -9.65 5.59 28.02
CA ASN A 388 -10.89 4.80 28.14
C ASN A 388 -12.14 5.69 28.27
N ASN A 389 -12.12 6.88 27.65
CA ASN A 389 -13.27 7.77 27.64
C ASN A 389 -14.34 7.22 26.69
N ALA A 390 -15.47 6.80 27.26
CA ALA A 390 -16.51 6.07 26.54
C ALA A 390 -17.45 6.97 25.72
N ASN A 391 -17.51 8.28 25.96
CA ASN A 391 -18.38 9.18 25.20
C ASN A 391 -17.88 10.63 25.14
N VAL A 392 -18.29 11.37 24.12
CA VAL A 392 -18.03 12.81 23.97
C VAL A 392 -19.16 13.48 23.18
N SER A 393 -19.33 14.78 23.38
CA SER A 393 -20.17 15.66 22.54
C SER A 393 -19.38 16.93 22.25
N ALA A 394 -19.01 17.15 20.98
CA ALA A 394 -18.14 18.25 20.55
C ALA A 394 -18.35 18.58 19.07
N GLN A 395 -17.81 19.72 18.62
CA GLN A 395 -17.79 20.05 17.19
C GLN A 395 -16.77 19.18 16.42
N ASN A 396 -15.55 19.05 16.96
CA ASN A 396 -14.46 18.32 16.32
C ASN A 396 -14.26 16.96 17.00
N VAL A 397 -15.12 15.98 16.73
CA VAL A 397 -15.02 14.65 17.35
C VAL A 397 -14.03 13.76 16.61
N SER A 398 -13.17 13.04 17.35
CA SER A 398 -12.42 11.89 16.84
C SER A 398 -12.67 10.65 17.72
N VAL A 399 -12.44 9.46 17.16
CA VAL A 399 -12.58 8.18 17.86
C VAL A 399 -11.40 7.27 17.55
N ALA A 400 -10.87 6.58 18.55
CA ALA A 400 -9.71 5.71 18.37
C ALA A 400 -9.69 4.48 19.29
N PHE A 401 -8.97 3.45 18.85
CA PHE A 401 -8.56 2.31 19.65
C PHE A 401 -7.04 2.21 19.71
N ASP A 402 -6.50 1.88 20.89
CA ASP A 402 -5.14 1.36 21.02
C ASP A 402 -5.20 -0.16 21.16
N GLN A 403 -4.41 -0.86 20.36
CA GLN A 403 -4.15 -2.29 20.52
C GLN A 403 -2.65 -2.53 20.71
N LYS A 404 -2.28 -3.02 21.89
CA LYS A 404 -0.92 -3.50 22.15
C LYS A 404 -0.75 -4.95 21.67
N VAL A 405 0.40 -5.23 21.06
CA VAL A 405 0.73 -6.52 20.44
C VAL A 405 2.18 -6.86 20.73
N THR A 406 2.44 -7.99 21.38
CA THR A 406 3.79 -8.58 21.43
C THR A 406 3.99 -9.45 20.20
N VAL A 407 4.96 -9.11 19.36
CA VAL A 407 5.32 -9.85 18.15
C VAL A 407 6.59 -10.67 18.44
N PRO A 408 6.53 -12.02 18.49
CA PRO A 408 7.71 -12.87 18.66
C PRO A 408 8.76 -12.67 17.56
N ALA A 409 10.02 -12.98 17.87
CA ALA A 409 11.15 -12.92 16.93
C ALA A 409 10.85 -13.69 15.63
N GLY A 410 11.22 -13.11 14.48
CA GLY A 410 11.03 -13.74 13.16
C GLY A 410 9.59 -14.06 12.77
N SER A 411 8.59 -13.40 13.37
CA SER A 411 7.17 -13.72 13.18
C SER A 411 6.31 -12.49 12.86
N SER A 412 5.08 -12.72 12.40
CA SER A 412 4.09 -11.67 12.15
C SER A 412 2.88 -11.81 13.07
N GLN A 413 2.22 -10.69 13.36
CA GLN A 413 0.90 -10.62 14.01
C GLN A 413 -0.03 -9.71 13.22
N ASN A 414 -1.32 -10.07 13.14
CA ASN A 414 -2.34 -9.30 12.43
C ASN A 414 -3.33 -8.70 13.44
N VAL A 415 -3.69 -7.43 13.26
CA VAL A 415 -4.76 -6.75 14.02
C VAL A 415 -5.80 -6.18 13.06
N TYR A 416 -7.07 -6.32 13.40
CA TYR A 416 -8.19 -5.98 12.53
C TYR A 416 -9.13 -4.96 13.15
N PHE A 417 -9.44 -3.93 12.37
CA PHE A 417 -10.47 -2.94 12.66
C PHE A 417 -11.37 -2.74 11.44
N TYR A 418 -12.46 -2.00 11.60
CA TYR A 418 -13.35 -1.63 10.50
C TYR A 418 -13.95 -0.24 10.70
N VAL A 419 -14.21 0.44 9.58
CA VAL A 419 -14.98 1.69 9.53
C VAL A 419 -16.30 1.42 8.82
N ALA A 420 -17.43 1.72 9.47
CA ALA A 420 -18.78 1.50 8.95
C ALA A 420 -19.56 2.81 8.75
N LEU A 421 -20.48 2.83 7.79
CA LEU A 421 -21.41 3.93 7.51
C LEU A 421 -22.86 3.46 7.56
N GLY A 422 -23.71 4.11 8.36
CA GLY A 422 -25.15 3.79 8.46
C GLY A 422 -26.06 5.02 8.41
N SER A 423 -27.30 4.83 7.95
CA SER A 423 -28.31 5.89 7.87
C SER A 423 -28.99 6.21 9.22
N SER A 424 -28.84 5.34 10.21
CA SER A 424 -29.39 5.47 11.56
C SER A 424 -28.52 4.70 12.57
N LEU A 425 -28.75 4.93 13.88
CA LEU A 425 -28.10 4.16 14.95
C LEU A 425 -28.33 2.65 14.79
N SER A 426 -29.57 2.22 14.57
CA SER A 426 -29.90 0.80 14.39
C SER A 426 -29.30 0.20 13.12
N ASN A 427 -29.16 1.00 12.05
CA ASN A 427 -28.52 0.56 10.82
C ASN A 427 -26.99 0.41 10.99
N VAL A 428 -26.30 1.39 11.59
CA VAL A 428 -24.85 1.26 11.82
C VAL A 428 -24.53 0.14 12.82
N GLN A 429 -25.35 -0.06 13.85
CA GLN A 429 -25.23 -1.21 14.76
C GLN A 429 -25.37 -2.55 14.03
N SER A 430 -26.38 -2.71 13.15
CA SER A 430 -26.55 -3.91 12.33
C SER A 430 -25.39 -4.15 11.35
N ILE A 431 -24.75 -3.08 10.87
CA ILE A 431 -23.55 -3.18 10.01
C ILE A 431 -22.32 -3.60 10.83
N CYS A 432 -22.16 -3.10 12.06
CA CYS A 432 -21.12 -3.55 13.00
C CYS A 432 -21.32 -5.03 13.40
N ASP A 433 -22.57 -5.45 13.62
CA ASP A 433 -22.92 -6.86 13.88
C ASP A 433 -22.60 -7.74 12.66
N THR A 434 -22.86 -7.24 11.46
CA THR A 434 -22.49 -7.93 10.20
C THR A 434 -20.97 -8.07 10.08
N ALA A 435 -20.22 -6.99 10.28
CA ALA A 435 -18.76 -7.01 10.22
C ALA A 435 -18.16 -8.01 11.24
N ARG A 436 -18.68 -8.04 12.48
CA ARG A 436 -18.20 -8.96 13.53
C ARG A 436 -18.77 -10.38 13.46
N ALA A 437 -19.66 -10.69 12.51
CA ALA A 437 -20.14 -12.05 12.28
C ALA A 437 -19.07 -12.97 11.64
N GLN A 438 -17.93 -12.42 11.20
CA GLN A 438 -16.78 -13.16 10.68
C GLN A 438 -15.47 -12.55 11.20
N SER A 439 -14.32 -13.21 10.98
CA SER A 439 -13.01 -12.62 11.29
C SER A 439 -12.56 -11.63 10.20
N GLY A 440 -11.53 -10.82 10.49
CA GLY A 440 -10.91 -9.95 9.48
C GLY A 440 -10.39 -10.74 8.28
N ASP A 441 -9.67 -11.86 8.51
CA ASP A 441 -9.22 -12.76 7.45
C ASP A 441 -10.38 -13.30 6.60
N SER A 442 -11.54 -13.61 7.19
CA SER A 442 -12.71 -14.03 6.43
C SER A 442 -13.21 -12.95 5.47
N TRP A 443 -13.14 -11.66 5.85
CA TRP A 443 -13.53 -10.55 4.96
C TRP A 443 -12.52 -10.28 3.85
N PHE A 444 -11.22 -10.46 4.10
CA PHE A 444 -10.20 -10.45 3.04
C PHE A 444 -10.43 -11.62 2.06
N ASN A 445 -10.67 -12.84 2.55
CA ASN A 445 -11.00 -14.01 1.72
C ASN A 445 -12.34 -13.86 0.96
N ASN A 446 -13.35 -13.22 1.56
CA ASN A 446 -14.63 -12.92 0.92
C ASN A 446 -14.46 -11.88 -0.22
N THR A 447 -13.61 -10.88 -0.01
CA THR A 447 -13.23 -9.89 -1.02
C THR A 447 -12.50 -10.58 -2.18
N ALA A 448 -11.47 -11.38 -1.90
CA ALA A 448 -10.76 -12.19 -2.89
C ALA A 448 -11.69 -13.08 -3.73
N SER A 449 -12.61 -13.77 -3.05
CA SER A 449 -13.64 -14.63 -3.69
C SER A 449 -14.57 -13.81 -4.59
N SER A 450 -14.89 -12.58 -4.22
CA SER A 450 -15.73 -11.66 -5.01
C SER A 450 -15.00 -11.16 -6.26
N TYR A 451 -13.73 -10.78 -6.16
CA TYR A 451 -12.93 -10.38 -7.33
C TYR A 451 -12.67 -11.56 -8.27
N SER A 452 -12.35 -12.75 -7.74
CA SER A 452 -12.26 -14.00 -8.52
C SER A 452 -13.57 -14.27 -9.28
N SER A 453 -14.72 -14.15 -8.61
CA SER A 453 -16.04 -14.31 -9.23
C SER A 453 -16.36 -13.23 -10.27
N TRP A 454 -15.80 -12.02 -10.14
CA TRP A 454 -15.96 -10.93 -11.11
C TRP A 454 -15.10 -11.10 -12.37
N PHE A 455 -13.92 -11.71 -12.25
CA PHE A 455 -13.11 -12.12 -13.40
C PHE A 455 -13.73 -13.31 -14.17
N ASN A 456 -14.43 -14.21 -13.47
CA ASN A 456 -15.16 -15.31 -14.09
C ASN A 456 -16.33 -14.77 -14.94
N GLY A 457 -16.14 -14.71 -16.26
CA GLY A 457 -17.05 -13.99 -17.18
C GLY A 457 -16.47 -12.66 -17.72
N LYS A 458 -15.16 -12.48 -17.66
CA LYS A 458 -14.38 -11.46 -18.39
C LYS A 458 -13.30 -12.14 -19.22
N THR A 459 -12.97 -11.56 -20.38
CA THR A 459 -11.83 -11.99 -21.18
C THR A 459 -10.53 -11.51 -20.56
N VAL A 460 -9.98 -12.30 -19.63
CA VAL A 460 -8.60 -12.13 -19.14
C VAL A 460 -7.68 -12.85 -20.13
N PRO A 461 -6.70 -12.17 -20.76
CA PRO A 461 -5.75 -12.84 -21.64
C PRO A 461 -4.89 -13.85 -20.87
N SER A 462 -4.63 -15.00 -21.50
CA SER A 462 -3.62 -15.94 -21.02
C SER A 462 -2.29 -15.61 -21.69
N PHE A 463 -1.37 -15.01 -20.95
CA PHE A 463 0.00 -14.81 -21.40
C PHE A 463 0.87 -16.02 -21.05
N ASN A 464 2.01 -16.20 -21.74
CA ASN A 464 3.01 -17.21 -21.35
C ASN A 464 3.69 -16.86 -20.01
N ASP A 465 3.63 -15.58 -19.61
CA ASP A 465 4.09 -15.06 -18.34
C ASP A 465 2.89 -14.86 -17.39
N ALA A 466 2.99 -15.43 -16.19
CA ALA A 466 1.98 -15.31 -15.16
C ALA A 466 1.92 -13.88 -14.58
N ASP A 467 3.03 -13.14 -14.54
CA ASP A 467 3.06 -11.80 -13.97
C ASP A 467 2.41 -10.75 -14.90
N LEU A 468 2.53 -10.90 -16.23
CA LEU A 468 1.71 -10.12 -17.17
C LEU A 468 0.20 -10.33 -16.95
N THR A 469 -0.19 -11.57 -16.64
CA THR A 469 -1.59 -11.91 -16.32
C THR A 469 -2.03 -11.28 -14.99
N SER A 470 -1.15 -11.25 -13.99
CA SER A 470 -1.38 -10.60 -12.69
C SER A 470 -1.46 -9.07 -12.82
N VAL A 471 -0.56 -8.44 -13.57
CA VAL A 471 -0.59 -6.99 -13.86
C VAL A 471 -1.87 -6.60 -14.59
N TYR A 472 -2.32 -7.39 -15.57
CA TYR A 472 -3.61 -7.16 -16.25
C TYR A 472 -4.79 -7.20 -15.26
N LYS A 473 -4.83 -8.18 -14.34
CA LYS A 473 -5.84 -8.24 -13.27
C LYS A 473 -5.78 -7.04 -12.33
N ARG A 474 -4.59 -6.65 -11.84
CA ARG A 474 -4.42 -5.49 -10.94
C ARG A 474 -4.86 -4.18 -11.57
N ASN A 475 -4.59 -3.98 -12.86
CA ASN A 475 -5.11 -2.83 -13.62
C ASN A 475 -6.65 -2.84 -13.68
N LEU A 476 -7.27 -4.01 -13.91
CA LEU A 476 -8.73 -4.14 -13.84
C LEU A 476 -9.29 -3.89 -12.44
N VAL A 477 -8.62 -4.33 -11.36
CA VAL A 477 -9.00 -4.02 -9.97
C VAL A 477 -8.96 -2.51 -9.72
N MET A 478 -7.90 -1.83 -10.12
CA MET A 478 -7.76 -0.38 -9.95
C MET A 478 -8.87 0.38 -10.71
N ILE A 479 -9.12 0.02 -11.98
CA ILE A 479 -10.22 0.59 -12.76
C ILE A 479 -11.58 0.32 -12.10
N LYS A 480 -11.80 -0.89 -11.59
CA LYS A 480 -13.05 -1.28 -10.91
C LYS A 480 -13.31 -0.49 -9.63
N ASN A 481 -12.27 -0.07 -8.92
CA ASN A 481 -12.38 0.77 -7.73
C ASN A 481 -12.51 2.27 -8.04
N ALA A 482 -11.98 2.74 -9.18
CA ALA A 482 -12.12 4.12 -9.62
C ALA A 482 -13.53 4.44 -10.19
N ILE A 483 -14.32 3.43 -10.54
CA ILE A 483 -15.71 3.61 -11.02
C ILE A 483 -16.65 3.85 -9.84
N ARG A 484 -17.34 5.00 -9.84
CA ARG A 484 -18.35 5.30 -8.83
C ARG A 484 -19.56 4.35 -8.92
N PRO A 485 -19.97 3.70 -7.82
CA PRO A 485 -21.19 2.91 -7.79
C PRO A 485 -22.45 3.74 -8.07
N GLY A 486 -23.42 3.11 -8.72
CA GLY A 486 -24.73 3.70 -8.99
C GLY A 486 -25.57 2.82 -9.93
N SER A 487 -26.87 3.10 -9.98
CA SER A 487 -27.84 2.41 -10.84
C SER A 487 -28.19 3.19 -12.12
N THR A 488 -27.93 4.49 -12.15
CA THR A 488 -28.17 5.38 -13.30
C THR A 488 -26.86 5.77 -13.99
N THR A 489 -26.96 6.31 -15.21
CA THR A 489 -25.83 6.93 -15.93
C THR A 489 -25.88 8.47 -15.91
N ALA A 490 -27.03 9.06 -15.61
CA ALA A 490 -27.27 10.51 -15.65
C ALA A 490 -26.48 11.31 -14.60
N ASP A 491 -26.00 10.63 -13.55
CA ASP A 491 -25.18 11.17 -12.47
C ASP A 491 -23.67 10.89 -12.70
N GLY A 492 -23.29 10.15 -13.74
CA GLY A 492 -21.91 9.75 -14.05
C GLY A 492 -21.46 8.41 -13.46
N ALA A 493 -22.35 7.59 -12.90
CA ALA A 493 -22.01 6.21 -12.55
C ALA A 493 -22.05 5.30 -13.81
N MET A 494 -21.21 4.25 -13.83
CA MET A 494 -21.23 3.25 -14.90
C MET A 494 -21.92 1.97 -14.41
N GLN A 495 -22.98 1.56 -15.11
CA GLN A 495 -23.70 0.32 -14.82
C GLN A 495 -22.79 -0.91 -15.01
N LEU A 496 -22.94 -1.89 -14.11
CA LEU A 496 -22.08 -3.08 -13.97
C LEU A 496 -21.93 -3.92 -15.25
N LEU A 497 -22.88 -3.83 -16.19
CA LEU A 497 -22.91 -4.63 -17.42
C LEU A 497 -21.98 -4.14 -18.54
N LEU A 498 -21.60 -2.86 -18.57
CA LEU A 498 -21.05 -2.26 -19.80
C LEU A 498 -19.52 -2.34 -19.96
N ILE A 499 -18.80 -2.95 -19.01
CA ILE A 499 -17.33 -3.08 -19.06
C ILE A 499 -16.93 -4.29 -19.92
N HIS A 500 -17.12 -4.16 -21.24
CA HIS A 500 -16.37 -4.92 -22.25
C HIS A 500 -15.11 -4.13 -22.63
N LEU A 501 -14.18 -3.99 -21.68
CA LEU A 501 -12.91 -3.30 -21.91
C LEU A 501 -11.93 -4.21 -22.67
N THR A 502 -12.20 -4.43 -23.95
CA THR A 502 -11.29 -5.11 -24.87
C THR A 502 -10.08 -4.21 -25.12
N ILE A 503 -9.05 -4.30 -24.26
CA ILE A 503 -7.74 -3.70 -24.50
C ILE A 503 -7.07 -4.46 -25.65
N ALA A 504 -7.46 -4.11 -26.88
CA ALA A 504 -6.91 -4.67 -28.10
C ALA A 504 -5.52 -4.11 -28.35
N ILE A 505 -4.50 -4.70 -27.71
CA ILE A 505 -3.09 -4.51 -28.07
C ILE A 505 -2.91 -5.08 -29.49
N ARG A 506 -3.07 -4.22 -30.51
CA ARG A 506 -2.73 -4.58 -31.89
C ARG A 506 -1.21 -4.67 -32.01
N TYR A 507 -0.67 -5.88 -31.84
CA TYR A 507 0.62 -6.20 -32.43
C TYR A 507 0.49 -6.10 -33.95
N GLY A 508 1.16 -5.11 -34.54
CA GLY A 508 1.30 -4.97 -35.98
C GLY A 508 2.19 -6.09 -36.53
N GLN A 509 1.58 -7.18 -36.96
CA GLN A 509 2.22 -8.16 -37.82
C GLN A 509 2.22 -7.60 -39.26
N GLU A 510 3.29 -6.89 -39.63
CA GLU A 510 3.56 -6.57 -41.04
C GLU A 510 3.99 -7.85 -41.76
N THR A 511 3.01 -8.62 -42.23
CA THR A 511 3.26 -9.76 -43.13
C THR A 511 3.67 -9.24 -44.50
N GLN A 512 4.86 -9.64 -44.95
CA GLN A 512 5.41 -9.33 -46.26
C GLN A 512 4.49 -9.81 -47.41
N GLN A 513 4.40 -8.98 -48.45
CA GLN A 513 4.15 -9.35 -49.86
C GLN A 513 5.01 -8.47 -50.76
#